data_AF-A0AAV0K503-F1
#
_entry.id   AF-A0AAV0K503-F1
#
_cell.length_a   1.000
_cell.length_b   1.000
_cell.length_c   1.000
_cell.angle_alpha   90.00
_cell.angle_beta   90.00
_cell.angle_gamma   90.00
#
_symmetry.space_group_name_H-M   'P 1'
#
loop_
_entity.id
_entity.type
_entity.pdbx_description
1 polymer ?
#
loop_
_entity_poly.entity_id
_entity_poly.type
_entity_poly.pdbx_seq_one_letter_code
_entity_poly.pdbx_strand_id
1 'polypeptide(L)'
;MGIRIDSLRCSLIAIPLLILASSFHSASAGPCEVSYFNGRQIFNFSLTAPIAGFPHGVLSEDGYYKVAENESVLWFQLCDGMIFNHNPPRCVGCQDCGGPSHCGSGCSALVANNIGGYDVCSTIGGVSSTSADIMDEQNPQKGVIVKISSLDTKENCSLSVSVICNSSGLTGPLGLQKSGTCDYAAVLQHPSGCATVVSVHGKGLGWFATLIIIVLCVFGAYMLAGAVYRHFFLGIHGFDVMPNLDFWITLPQRTQGFFASLVRRFRGPTESYRDSYSPVNF
;
A
#
# COMPACT_ATOMS: atom_id res chain seq x y z
N MET A 1 -40.84 -24.36 27.51
CA MET A 1 -40.50 -24.14 26.09
C MET A 1 -39.74 -22.82 26.00
N GLY A 2 -38.44 -22.85 26.28
CA GLY A 2 -37.63 -21.66 26.50
C GLY A 2 -36.26 -21.85 25.86
N ILE A 3 -36.23 -21.81 24.54
CA ILE A 3 -35.01 -21.84 23.74
C ILE A 3 -35.25 -20.85 22.61
N ARG A 4 -34.25 -20.00 22.35
CA ARG A 4 -34.07 -19.22 21.10
C ARG A 4 -34.54 -17.76 21.09
N ILE A 5 -34.04 -16.91 21.99
CA ILE A 5 -34.06 -15.43 21.77
C ILE A 5 -32.70 -14.75 22.06
N ASP A 6 -31.80 -15.35 22.84
CA ASP A 6 -30.51 -14.69 23.19
C ASP A 6 -29.40 -14.81 22.12
N SER A 7 -29.49 -15.77 21.19
CA SER A 7 -28.44 -16.00 20.19
C SER A 7 -28.45 -14.98 19.02
N LEU A 8 -29.59 -14.37 18.70
CA LEU A 8 -29.70 -13.43 17.58
C LEU A 8 -29.18 -12.01 17.90
N ARG A 9 -29.22 -11.58 19.17
CA ARG A 9 -28.84 -10.21 19.57
C ARG A 9 -27.33 -9.99 19.56
N CYS A 10 -26.52 -11.00 19.91
CA CYS A 10 -25.06 -10.92 19.76
C CYS A 10 -24.61 -11.04 18.29
N SER A 11 -25.39 -11.73 17.44
CA SER A 11 -25.04 -11.92 16.03
C SER A 11 -25.14 -10.62 15.22
N LEU A 12 -26.16 -9.79 15.47
CA LEU A 12 -26.40 -8.56 14.70
C LEU A 12 -25.39 -7.42 14.99
N ILE A 13 -24.74 -7.43 16.16
CA ILE A 13 -23.72 -6.42 16.54
C ILE A 13 -22.31 -6.88 16.13
N ALA A 14 -22.06 -8.20 16.11
CA ALA A 14 -20.76 -8.76 15.74
C ALA A 14 -20.45 -8.66 14.23
N ILE A 15 -21.47 -8.75 13.37
CA ILE A 15 -21.31 -8.73 11.90
C ILE A 15 -20.70 -7.41 11.38
N PRO A 16 -21.17 -6.20 11.75
CA PRO A 16 -20.55 -4.96 11.27
C PRO A 16 -19.14 -4.75 11.84
N LEU A 17 -18.84 -5.24 13.05
CA LEU A 17 -17.49 -5.18 13.62
C LEU A 17 -16.51 -6.13 12.91
N LEU A 18 -16.97 -7.32 12.50
CA LEU A 18 -16.20 -8.29 11.72
C LEU A 18 -15.96 -7.83 10.28
N ILE A 19 -16.91 -7.10 9.68
CA ILE A 19 -16.75 -6.50 8.35
C ILE A 19 -15.72 -5.34 8.38
N LEU A 20 -15.69 -4.55 9.46
CA LEU A 20 -14.67 -3.51 9.67
C LEU A 20 -13.27 -4.10 9.94
N ALA A 21 -13.19 -5.27 10.60
CA ALA A 21 -11.92 -5.94 10.89
C ALA A 21 -11.34 -6.73 9.69
N SER A 22 -12.16 -7.13 8.72
CA SER A 22 -11.73 -7.97 7.57
C SER A 22 -11.19 -7.17 6.38
N SER A 23 -11.29 -5.84 6.40
CA SER A 23 -10.77 -4.96 5.34
C SER A 23 -9.26 -4.69 5.38
N PHE A 24 -8.51 -5.25 6.34
CA PHE A 24 -7.04 -5.24 6.30
C PHE A 24 -6.51 -6.53 5.67
N HIS A 25 -6.81 -6.74 4.40
CA HIS A 25 -6.00 -7.64 3.58
C HIS A 25 -4.70 -6.91 3.25
N SER A 26 -3.59 -7.36 3.84
CA SER A 26 -2.26 -7.01 3.36
C SER A 26 -2.17 -7.43 1.91
N ALA A 27 -2.09 -6.46 0.99
CA ALA A 27 -1.79 -6.73 -0.40
C ALA A 27 -0.43 -7.43 -0.43
N SER A 28 -0.38 -8.61 -1.04
CA SER A 28 0.87 -9.28 -1.37
C SER A 28 1.63 -8.36 -2.30
N ALA A 29 2.59 -7.62 -1.75
CA ALA A 29 3.51 -6.79 -2.51
C ALA A 29 4.33 -7.72 -3.41
N GLY A 30 4.46 -7.38 -4.70
CA GLY A 30 5.33 -8.12 -5.60
C GLY A 30 6.78 -8.15 -5.08
N PRO A 31 7.67 -9.01 -5.62
CA PRO A 31 9.04 -9.20 -5.11
C PRO A 31 9.91 -7.93 -5.04
N CYS A 32 9.46 -6.81 -5.61
CA CYS A 32 10.14 -5.52 -5.65
C CYS A 32 9.25 -4.31 -5.30
N GLU A 33 8.16 -4.58 -4.59
CA GLU A 33 7.34 -3.54 -3.97
C GLU A 33 7.51 -3.64 -2.46
N VAL A 34 7.95 -2.55 -1.83
CA VAL A 34 8.22 -2.53 -0.39
C VAL A 34 7.40 -1.41 0.23
N SER A 35 6.64 -1.73 1.27
CA SER A 35 5.92 -0.75 2.08
C SER A 35 6.39 -0.82 3.52
N TYR A 36 6.85 0.30 4.07
CA TYR A 36 7.26 0.40 5.47
C TYR A 36 6.41 1.39 6.25
N PHE A 37 6.00 1.00 7.46
CA PHE A 37 5.30 1.89 8.36
C PHE A 37 6.16 2.22 9.58
N ASN A 38 6.50 3.50 9.73
CA ASN A 38 7.29 4.00 10.87
C ASN A 38 6.40 4.67 11.94
N GLY A 39 5.19 4.15 12.18
CA GLY A 39 4.24 4.70 13.17
C GLY A 39 3.52 6.00 12.78
N ARG A 40 4.12 6.84 11.91
CA ARG A 40 3.55 8.13 11.47
C ARG A 40 3.29 8.23 9.97
N GLN A 41 4.12 7.58 9.18
CA GLN A 41 4.13 7.69 7.72
C GLN A 41 4.31 6.29 7.13
N ILE A 42 3.72 6.09 5.95
CA ILE A 42 3.96 4.91 5.13
C ILE A 42 4.95 5.32 4.03
N PHE A 43 6.04 4.58 3.92
CA PHE A 43 7.04 4.71 2.87
C PHE A 43 6.80 3.61 1.85
N ASN A 44 6.39 3.97 0.65
CA ASN A 44 6.19 3.03 -0.45
C ASN A 44 7.32 3.14 -1.45
N PHE A 45 7.93 2.00 -1.77
CA PHE A 45 8.96 1.83 -2.77
C PHE A 45 8.43 0.92 -3.86
N SER A 46 8.51 1.39 -5.10
CA SER A 46 8.22 0.57 -6.26
C SER A 46 9.42 0.66 -7.18
N LEU A 47 10.24 -0.38 -7.18
CA LEU A 47 11.51 -0.38 -7.90
C LEU A 47 11.29 -0.47 -9.42
N THR A 48 10.21 -1.10 -9.87
CA THR A 48 9.88 -1.32 -11.29
C THR A 48 8.93 -0.26 -11.86
N ALA A 49 8.40 0.65 -11.02
CA ALA A 49 7.52 1.70 -11.50
C ALA A 49 8.24 2.68 -12.44
N PRO A 50 7.57 3.13 -13.52
CA PRO A 50 8.13 4.12 -14.42
C PRO A 50 8.31 5.47 -13.71
N ILE A 51 9.47 6.09 -13.91
CA ILE A 51 9.80 7.43 -13.42
C ILE A 51 10.38 8.26 -14.58
N ALA A 52 10.43 9.59 -14.41
CA ALA A 52 10.95 10.47 -15.45
C ALA A 52 12.39 10.08 -15.82
N GLY A 53 12.62 9.78 -17.10
CA GLY A 53 13.91 9.33 -17.62
C GLY A 53 14.21 7.84 -17.47
N PHE A 54 13.40 7.08 -16.71
CA PHE A 54 13.58 5.63 -16.52
C PHE A 54 12.21 4.91 -16.64
N PRO A 55 11.79 4.53 -17.86
CA PRO A 55 10.48 3.92 -18.10
C PRO A 55 10.32 2.53 -17.48
N HIS A 56 11.44 1.85 -17.19
CA HIS A 56 11.47 0.52 -16.57
C HIS A 56 11.94 0.54 -15.11
N GLY A 57 11.97 1.73 -14.48
CA GLY A 57 12.45 1.87 -13.11
C GLY A 57 13.89 1.40 -12.97
N VAL A 58 14.15 0.49 -12.02
CA VAL A 58 15.48 -0.07 -11.71
C VAL A 58 15.90 -1.22 -12.65
N LEU A 59 15.06 -1.62 -13.60
CA LEU A 59 15.44 -2.65 -14.56
C LEU A 59 16.49 -2.09 -15.51
N SER A 60 17.57 -2.84 -15.75
CA SER A 60 18.57 -2.46 -16.74
C SER A 60 17.96 -2.46 -18.15
N GLU A 61 18.23 -1.41 -18.94
CA GLU A 61 17.78 -1.29 -20.33
C GLU A 61 18.39 -2.39 -21.22
N ASP A 62 19.61 -2.82 -20.91
CA ASP A 62 20.31 -3.90 -21.61
C ASP A 62 19.85 -5.30 -21.16
N GLY A 63 18.95 -5.37 -20.17
CA GLY A 63 18.41 -6.62 -19.61
C GLY A 63 19.25 -7.23 -18.48
N TYR A 64 20.40 -6.64 -18.15
CA TYR A 64 21.23 -7.05 -17.02
C TYR A 64 22.17 -5.91 -16.56
N TYR A 65 22.60 -5.98 -15.31
CA TYR A 65 23.76 -5.28 -14.76
C TYR A 65 24.97 -6.21 -14.79
N LYS A 66 26.15 -5.65 -15.02
CA LYS A 66 27.41 -6.38 -15.05
C LYS A 66 28.44 -5.68 -14.16
N VAL A 67 29.07 -6.44 -13.28
CA VAL A 67 30.18 -5.98 -12.43
C VAL A 67 31.30 -6.99 -12.52
N ALA A 68 32.53 -6.51 -12.71
CA ALA A 68 33.71 -7.37 -12.75
C ALA A 68 34.71 -6.94 -11.68
N GLU A 69 35.14 -7.89 -10.84
CA GLU A 69 36.11 -7.65 -9.77
C GLU A 69 36.90 -8.94 -9.50
N ASN A 70 38.23 -8.84 -9.31
CA ASN A 70 39.10 -9.95 -8.90
C ASN A 70 38.90 -11.25 -9.72
N GLU A 71 38.90 -11.14 -11.05
CA GLU A 71 38.70 -12.27 -11.99
C GLU A 71 37.33 -12.98 -11.88
N SER A 72 36.40 -12.38 -11.13
CA SER A 72 35.00 -12.76 -11.09
C SER A 72 34.16 -11.73 -11.83
N VAL A 73 33.11 -12.21 -12.51
CA VAL A 73 32.15 -11.36 -13.20
C VAL A 73 30.76 -11.74 -12.70
N LEU A 74 30.07 -10.77 -12.12
CA LEU A 74 28.70 -10.89 -11.67
C LEU A 74 27.77 -10.26 -12.72
N TRP A 75 26.77 -11.02 -13.14
CA TRP A 75 25.61 -10.52 -13.87
C TRP A 75 24.38 -10.65 -12.98
N PHE A 76 23.55 -9.62 -12.96
CA PHE A 76 22.28 -9.68 -12.25
C PHE A 76 21.24 -8.76 -12.87
N GLN A 77 19.97 -9.08 -12.69
CA GLN A 77 18.84 -8.21 -12.96
C GLN A 77 17.98 -8.17 -11.70
N LEU A 78 17.58 -6.96 -11.30
CA LEU A 78 16.69 -6.79 -10.17
C LEU A 78 15.25 -6.99 -10.62
N CYS A 79 14.45 -7.68 -9.82
CA CYS A 79 13.00 -7.80 -10.00
C CYS A 79 12.52 -8.59 -11.22
N ASP A 80 13.44 -9.08 -12.05
CA ASP A 80 13.15 -9.86 -13.25
C ASP A 80 14.32 -10.80 -13.58
N GLY A 81 14.15 -11.66 -14.57
CA GLY A 81 15.20 -12.50 -15.13
C GLY A 81 16.13 -11.70 -16.03
N MET A 82 17.39 -12.10 -16.09
CA MET A 82 18.35 -11.53 -17.02
C MET A 82 18.00 -11.93 -18.46
N ILE A 83 18.17 -10.98 -19.39
CA ILE A 83 17.95 -11.18 -20.81
C ILE A 83 19.22 -10.74 -21.55
N PHE A 84 19.73 -11.59 -22.43
CA PHE A 84 20.94 -11.31 -23.22
C PHE A 84 20.60 -11.25 -24.70
N ASN A 85 20.63 -10.05 -25.28
CA ASN A 85 20.46 -9.85 -26.72
C ASN A 85 21.77 -10.09 -27.50
N HIS A 86 22.90 -9.66 -26.93
CA HIS A 86 24.22 -9.80 -27.52
C HIS A 86 25.22 -10.29 -26.46
N ASN A 87 26.15 -11.15 -26.88
CA ASN A 87 27.27 -11.63 -26.05
C ASN A 87 26.85 -12.25 -24.70
N PRO A 88 26.05 -13.34 -24.69
CA PRO A 88 25.75 -14.05 -23.45
C PRO A 88 27.03 -14.61 -22.79
N PRO A 89 27.02 -14.82 -21.47
CA PRO A 89 28.12 -15.46 -20.74
C PRO A 89 28.54 -16.78 -21.39
N ARG A 90 29.84 -16.94 -21.65
CA ARG A 90 30.43 -18.15 -22.21
C ARG A 90 31.21 -18.89 -21.13
N CYS A 91 30.49 -19.60 -20.29
CA CYS A 91 31.03 -20.30 -19.13
C CYS A 91 30.40 -21.69 -18.99
N VAL A 92 31.12 -22.58 -18.32
CA VAL A 92 30.62 -23.93 -18.01
C VAL A 92 29.79 -23.90 -16.71
N GLY A 93 28.80 -24.80 -16.57
CA GLY A 93 28.01 -24.91 -15.32
C GLY A 93 26.68 -24.15 -15.30
N CYS A 94 26.12 -23.79 -16.45
CA CYS A 94 24.93 -22.94 -16.55
C CYS A 94 23.59 -23.71 -16.65
N GLN A 95 23.50 -24.90 -16.07
CA GLN A 95 22.34 -25.79 -16.23
C GLN A 95 21.03 -25.15 -15.73
N ASP A 96 21.09 -24.46 -14.60
CA ASP A 96 19.92 -23.92 -13.88
C ASP A 96 19.61 -22.45 -14.23
N CYS A 97 20.31 -21.88 -15.21
CA CYS A 97 20.11 -20.52 -15.68
C CYS A 97 20.20 -20.44 -17.21
N GLY A 98 19.25 -21.09 -17.89
CA GLY A 98 19.09 -21.03 -19.34
C GLY A 98 19.87 -22.09 -20.13
N GLY A 99 20.68 -22.90 -19.45
CA GLY A 99 21.42 -24.00 -20.06
C GLY A 99 22.64 -23.55 -20.87
N PRO A 100 23.29 -24.48 -21.59
CA PRO A 100 24.55 -24.23 -22.29
C PRO A 100 24.41 -23.29 -23.51
N SER A 101 23.23 -23.17 -24.12
CA SER A 101 23.01 -22.32 -25.31
C SER A 101 22.60 -20.89 -24.98
N HIS A 102 21.95 -20.67 -23.85
CA HIS A 102 21.45 -19.36 -23.40
C HIS A 102 21.80 -19.12 -21.93
N CYS A 103 23.04 -19.41 -21.56
CA CYS A 103 23.52 -19.20 -20.20
C CYS A 103 23.26 -17.77 -19.73
N GLY A 104 22.72 -17.62 -18.52
CA GLY A 104 22.31 -16.34 -17.98
C GLY A 104 20.84 -16.00 -18.23
N SER A 105 20.17 -16.61 -19.22
CA SER A 105 18.75 -16.37 -19.44
C SER A 105 17.89 -17.19 -18.45
N GLY A 106 16.92 -16.55 -17.79
CA GLY A 106 15.98 -17.25 -16.91
C GLY A 106 16.41 -17.37 -15.43
N CYS A 107 17.53 -16.78 -15.04
CA CYS A 107 17.82 -16.48 -13.63
C CYS A 107 18.02 -14.98 -13.43
N SER A 108 17.97 -14.52 -12.18
CA SER A 108 18.12 -13.10 -11.83
C SER A 108 19.55 -12.75 -11.42
N ALA A 109 20.38 -13.74 -11.06
CA ALA A 109 21.78 -13.51 -10.71
C ALA A 109 22.67 -14.71 -11.04
N LEU A 110 23.83 -14.42 -11.63
CA LEU A 110 24.84 -15.40 -12.08
C LEU A 110 26.23 -14.83 -11.82
N VAL A 111 27.13 -15.64 -11.26
CA VAL A 111 28.56 -15.29 -11.14
C VAL A 111 29.39 -16.22 -12.01
N ALA A 112 30.34 -15.67 -12.77
CA ALA A 112 31.43 -16.41 -13.37
C ALA A 112 32.71 -16.18 -12.59
N ASN A 113 33.42 -17.26 -12.26
CA ASN A 113 34.76 -17.22 -11.69
C ASN A 113 35.74 -17.83 -12.70
N ASN A 114 36.86 -17.17 -12.94
CA ASN A 114 37.92 -17.76 -13.74
C ASN A 114 38.69 -18.79 -12.90
N ILE A 115 38.70 -20.05 -13.34
CA ILE A 115 39.42 -21.14 -12.68
C ILE A 115 40.35 -21.75 -13.71
N GLY A 116 41.66 -21.50 -13.60
CA GLY A 116 42.65 -22.10 -14.49
C GLY A 116 42.52 -21.68 -15.96
N GLY A 117 42.05 -20.46 -16.23
CA GLY A 117 41.97 -19.89 -17.59
C GLY A 117 40.65 -20.09 -18.31
N TYR A 118 39.64 -20.70 -17.66
CA TYR A 118 38.28 -20.80 -18.18
C TYR A 118 37.25 -20.33 -17.15
N ASP A 119 36.13 -19.79 -17.65
CA ASP A 119 35.08 -19.23 -16.80
C ASP A 119 34.08 -20.32 -16.38
N VAL A 120 33.90 -20.48 -15.07
CA VAL A 120 32.89 -21.37 -14.46
C VAL A 120 31.78 -20.52 -13.89
N CYS A 121 30.55 -20.76 -14.36
CA CYS A 121 29.36 -20.07 -13.90
C CYS A 121 28.67 -20.81 -12.77
N SER A 122 28.11 -20.03 -11.85
CA SER A 122 27.30 -20.50 -10.75
C SER A 122 26.09 -19.59 -10.60
N THR A 123 24.89 -20.19 -10.66
CA THR A 123 23.62 -19.48 -10.48
C THR A 123 23.46 -19.11 -9.01
N ILE A 124 23.18 -17.84 -8.73
CA ILE A 124 22.92 -17.38 -7.36
C ILE A 124 21.43 -17.49 -7.06
N GLY A 125 20.54 -17.10 -7.99
CA GLY A 125 19.10 -17.19 -7.76
C GLY A 125 18.26 -16.68 -8.93
N GLY A 126 16.96 -16.90 -8.83
CA GLY A 126 15.96 -16.52 -9.82
C GLY A 126 14.97 -15.47 -9.30
N VAL A 127 13.98 -15.14 -10.12
CA VAL A 127 12.94 -14.14 -9.77
C VAL A 127 12.16 -14.55 -8.54
N SER A 128 11.85 -15.84 -8.40
CA SER A 128 11.10 -16.40 -7.27
C SER A 128 11.85 -16.37 -5.95
N SER A 129 13.18 -16.22 -5.97
CA SER A 129 14.02 -16.10 -4.77
C SER A 129 14.52 -14.68 -4.52
N THR A 130 13.87 -13.70 -5.15
CA THR A 130 14.13 -12.29 -4.92
C THR A 130 13.20 -11.77 -3.83
N SER A 131 13.76 -11.18 -2.78
CA SER A 131 13.03 -10.43 -1.76
C SER A 131 13.60 -9.01 -1.65
N ALA A 132 12.74 -8.05 -1.38
CA ALA A 132 13.13 -6.67 -1.19
C ALA A 132 12.72 -6.20 0.21
N ASP A 133 13.66 -5.58 0.91
CA ASP A 133 13.51 -5.09 2.28
C ASP A 133 14.09 -3.69 2.40
N ILE A 134 13.81 -3.00 3.51
CA ILE A 134 14.32 -1.65 3.72
C ILE A 134 15.77 -1.73 4.16
N MET A 135 16.62 -0.85 3.63
CA MET A 135 18.04 -0.86 3.97
C MET A 135 18.31 -0.38 5.40
N ASP A 136 17.52 0.58 5.90
CA ASP A 136 17.72 1.21 7.22
C ASP A 136 16.37 1.60 7.84
N GLU A 137 15.99 0.97 8.95
CA GLU A 137 14.75 1.27 9.67
C GLU A 137 14.75 2.66 10.32
N GLN A 138 15.93 3.15 10.73
CA GLN A 138 16.06 4.49 11.34
C GLN A 138 15.92 5.58 10.28
N ASN A 139 16.41 5.30 9.07
CA ASN A 139 16.31 6.20 7.92
C ASN A 139 15.76 5.47 6.68
N PRO A 140 14.44 5.22 6.61
CA PRO A 140 13.84 4.46 5.51
C PRO A 140 14.01 5.16 4.16
N GLN A 141 14.18 6.49 4.12
CA GLN A 141 14.38 7.22 2.87
C GLN A 141 15.73 6.94 2.19
N LYS A 142 16.67 6.30 2.89
CA LYS A 142 18.00 6.01 2.37
C LYS A 142 17.95 5.05 1.17
N GLY A 143 17.02 4.09 1.17
CA GLY A 143 16.82 3.16 0.06
C GLY A 143 16.36 1.76 0.49
N VAL A 144 16.41 0.85 -0.48
CA VAL A 144 15.91 -0.52 -0.39
C VAL A 144 17.07 -1.49 -0.64
N ILE A 145 17.09 -2.60 0.08
CA ILE A 145 18.02 -3.71 -0.18
C ILE A 145 17.26 -4.85 -0.84
N VAL A 146 17.72 -5.29 -2.00
CA VAL A 146 17.15 -6.42 -2.73
C VAL A 146 18.08 -7.62 -2.54
N LYS A 147 17.56 -8.70 -1.98
CA LYS A 147 18.28 -9.94 -1.76
C LYS A 147 17.80 -11.01 -2.74
N ILE A 148 18.75 -11.63 -3.43
CA ILE A 148 18.53 -12.75 -4.32
C ILE A 148 19.29 -13.93 -3.73
N SER A 149 18.60 -15.02 -3.39
CA SER A 149 19.23 -16.21 -2.80
C SER A 149 19.02 -17.46 -3.64
N SER A 150 19.87 -18.45 -3.43
CA SER A 150 19.72 -19.78 -4.01
C SER A 150 18.62 -20.55 -3.27
N LEU A 151 17.78 -21.27 -4.01
CA LEU A 151 16.73 -22.12 -3.44
C LEU A 151 17.23 -23.53 -3.11
N ASP A 152 18.31 -24.01 -3.76
CA ASP A 152 18.57 -25.45 -3.87
C ASP A 152 20.05 -25.87 -3.95
N THR A 153 21.00 -25.02 -3.54
CA THR A 153 22.43 -25.37 -3.55
C THR A 153 22.95 -25.73 -2.15
N LYS A 154 23.86 -26.71 -2.08
CA LYS A 154 24.54 -27.18 -0.83
C LYS A 154 25.26 -26.05 -0.07
N GLU A 155 25.55 -24.95 -0.75
CA GLU A 155 26.05 -23.69 -0.20
C GLU A 155 24.99 -22.62 -0.50
N ASN A 156 24.56 -21.88 0.53
CA ASN A 156 23.55 -20.83 0.39
C ASN A 156 24.21 -19.55 -0.14
N CYS A 157 24.46 -19.49 -1.46
CA CYS A 157 24.93 -18.27 -2.11
C CYS A 157 23.83 -17.21 -2.11
N SER A 158 24.20 -15.95 -1.86
CA SER A 158 23.28 -14.82 -1.92
C SER A 158 23.90 -13.57 -2.55
N LEU A 159 23.07 -12.78 -3.22
CA LEU A 159 23.41 -11.48 -3.75
C LEU A 159 22.54 -10.43 -3.06
N SER A 160 23.16 -9.45 -2.42
CA SER A 160 22.50 -8.32 -1.78
C SER A 160 22.81 -7.04 -2.54
N VAL A 161 21.81 -6.43 -3.16
CA VAL A 161 21.95 -5.19 -3.92
C VAL A 161 21.32 -4.05 -3.15
N SER A 162 22.14 -3.11 -2.70
CA SER A 162 21.68 -1.89 -2.03
C SER A 162 21.30 -0.85 -3.07
N VAL A 163 20.01 -0.57 -3.24
CA VAL A 163 19.48 0.48 -4.11
C VAL A 163 19.33 1.76 -3.30
N ILE A 164 20.33 2.63 -3.39
CA ILE A 164 20.39 3.90 -2.66
C ILE A 164 19.60 4.96 -3.44
N CYS A 165 18.74 5.70 -2.74
CA CYS A 165 18.00 6.82 -3.31
C CYS A 165 18.98 7.90 -3.78
N ASN A 166 18.97 8.18 -5.09
CA ASN A 166 19.64 9.34 -5.66
C ASN A 166 18.72 10.02 -6.68
N SER A 167 18.29 11.24 -6.39
CA SER A 167 17.41 12.03 -7.25
C SER A 167 18.14 12.68 -8.44
N SER A 168 19.48 12.75 -8.41
CA SER A 168 20.28 13.45 -9.41
C SER A 168 20.63 12.60 -10.65
N GLY A 169 20.43 11.29 -10.59
CA GLY A 169 20.60 10.40 -11.75
C GLY A 169 21.02 8.98 -11.37
N LEU A 170 21.24 8.16 -12.39
CA LEU A 170 21.78 6.82 -12.26
C LEU A 170 23.30 6.90 -12.04
N THR A 171 23.77 6.37 -10.92
CA THR A 171 25.16 5.91 -10.83
C THR A 171 25.12 4.40 -10.85
N GLY A 172 25.71 3.80 -11.90
CA GLY A 172 25.74 2.34 -12.10
C GLY A 172 26.33 1.59 -10.91
N PRO A 173 26.30 0.25 -10.91
CA PRO A 173 26.70 -0.54 -9.77
C PRO A 173 28.16 -0.23 -9.36
N LEU A 174 28.31 0.44 -8.22
CA LEU A 174 29.56 0.92 -7.64
C LEU A 174 30.19 -0.22 -6.85
N GLY A 175 30.89 -1.08 -7.57
CA GLY A 175 31.71 -2.14 -6.98
C GLY A 175 30.92 -3.41 -6.64
N LEU A 176 31.66 -4.51 -6.69
CA LEU A 176 31.30 -5.76 -6.06
C LEU A 176 32.01 -5.75 -4.70
N GLN A 177 31.37 -6.24 -3.65
CA GLN A 177 32.05 -6.56 -2.41
C GLN A 177 31.68 -7.99 -2.06
N LYS A 178 32.66 -8.88 -2.12
CA LYS A 178 32.46 -10.26 -1.69
C LYS A 178 32.47 -10.32 -0.16
N SER A 179 31.34 -10.70 0.42
CA SER A 179 31.19 -10.97 1.85
C SER A 179 31.21 -12.48 2.04
N GLY A 180 32.20 -13.04 2.74
CA GLY A 180 32.30 -14.50 2.93
C GLY A 180 32.67 -15.30 1.67
N THR A 181 32.23 -16.56 1.59
CA THR A 181 32.60 -17.51 0.53
C THR A 181 31.78 -17.36 -0.75
N CYS A 182 30.48 -17.09 -0.64
CA CYS A 182 29.55 -16.96 -1.76
C CYS A 182 28.47 -15.87 -1.59
N ASP A 183 28.66 -14.92 -0.67
CA ASP A 183 27.78 -13.75 -0.59
C ASP A 183 28.40 -12.57 -1.34
N TYR A 184 27.60 -11.97 -2.20
CA TYR A 184 28.00 -10.83 -3.00
C TYR A 184 27.16 -9.63 -2.60
N ALA A 185 27.80 -8.48 -2.46
CA ALA A 185 27.15 -7.21 -2.23
C ALA A 185 27.44 -6.28 -3.41
N ALA A 186 26.40 -5.57 -3.88
CA ALA A 186 26.55 -4.52 -4.88
C ALA A 186 25.78 -3.28 -4.44
N VAL A 187 26.24 -2.11 -4.85
CA VAL A 187 25.59 -0.83 -4.53
C VAL A 187 25.18 -0.16 -5.82
N LEU A 188 23.89 0.14 -5.97
CA LEU A 188 23.34 0.84 -7.12
C LEU A 188 22.69 2.14 -6.64
N GLN A 189 22.96 3.26 -7.31
CA GLN A 189 22.25 4.50 -7.02
C GLN A 189 21.20 4.72 -8.10
N HIS A 190 19.93 4.75 -7.68
CA HIS A 190 18.81 4.88 -8.60
C HIS A 190 17.71 5.78 -8.02
N PRO A 191 17.06 6.64 -8.82
CA PRO A 191 15.91 7.43 -8.35
C PRO A 191 14.71 6.58 -7.93
N SER A 192 14.54 5.36 -8.48
CA SER A 192 13.53 4.40 -8.02
C SER A 192 13.75 3.88 -6.60
N GLY A 193 14.96 4.06 -6.03
CA GLY A 193 15.23 3.77 -4.63
C GLY A 193 14.62 4.79 -3.66
N CYS A 194 14.08 5.89 -4.16
CA CYS A 194 13.49 6.94 -3.33
C CYS A 194 12.05 6.62 -2.92
N ALA A 195 11.77 6.75 -1.63
CA ALA A 195 10.45 6.46 -1.08
C ALA A 195 9.40 7.49 -1.52
N THR A 196 8.21 7.01 -1.89
CA THR A 196 7.01 7.85 -1.91
C THR A 196 6.39 7.86 -0.51
N VAL A 197 6.44 9.02 0.14
CA VAL A 197 5.89 9.17 1.48
C VAL A 197 4.40 9.45 1.37
N VAL A 198 3.59 8.44 1.67
CA VAL A 198 2.16 8.66 1.88
C VAL A 198 1.99 9.04 3.34
N SER A 199 1.86 10.33 3.60
CA SER A 199 1.52 10.79 4.94
C SER A 199 0.12 10.27 5.27
N VAL A 200 0.05 9.25 6.11
CA VAL A 200 -1.20 8.88 6.77
C VAL A 200 -1.41 9.88 7.89
N HIS A 201 -1.79 11.10 7.51
CA HIS A 201 -2.50 11.96 8.44
C HIS A 201 -3.75 11.17 8.77
N GLY A 202 -3.78 10.58 9.97
CA GLY A 202 -4.85 9.73 10.45
C GLY A 202 -6.16 10.46 10.26
N LYS A 203 -6.86 10.17 9.16
CA LYS A 203 -8.28 10.44 8.98
C LYS A 203 -9.02 9.45 9.86
N GLY A 204 -8.80 9.53 11.17
CA GLY A 204 -9.81 9.06 12.11
C GLY A 204 -11.09 9.81 11.73
N LEU A 205 -12.23 9.11 11.76
CA LEU A 205 -13.51 9.80 11.69
C LEU A 205 -13.46 10.96 12.67
N GLY A 206 -13.59 12.19 12.17
CA GLY A 206 -13.52 13.37 13.03
C GLY A 206 -14.52 13.23 14.18
N TRP A 207 -14.25 13.90 15.31
CA TRP A 207 -15.15 13.93 16.48
C TRP A 207 -16.64 14.10 16.10
N PHE A 208 -16.91 14.89 15.07
CA PHE A 208 -18.26 15.12 14.58
C PHE A 208 -18.88 13.86 13.94
N ALA A 209 -18.10 13.12 13.16
CA ALA A 209 -18.54 11.89 12.52
C ALA A 209 -18.73 10.75 13.54
N THR A 210 -17.85 10.65 14.56
CA THR A 210 -18.06 9.70 15.66
C THR A 210 -19.29 10.04 16.49
N LEU A 211 -19.55 11.32 16.77
CA LEU A 211 -20.77 11.78 17.45
C LEU A 211 -22.03 11.41 16.65
N ILE A 212 -22.05 11.68 15.34
CA ILE A 212 -23.19 11.32 14.47
C ILE A 212 -23.47 9.83 14.52
N ILE A 213 -22.43 8.99 14.45
CA ILE A 213 -22.60 7.53 14.52
C ILE A 213 -23.22 7.12 15.86
N ILE A 214 -22.72 7.68 16.98
CA ILE A 214 -23.29 7.40 18.31
C ILE A 214 -24.77 7.79 18.36
N VAL A 215 -25.14 8.97 17.85
CA VAL A 215 -26.53 9.43 17.81
C VAL A 215 -27.40 8.50 16.96
N LEU A 216 -26.94 8.08 15.78
CA LEU A 216 -27.67 7.16 14.91
C LEU A 216 -27.83 5.77 15.55
N CYS A 217 -26.80 5.28 16.25
CA CYS A 217 -26.85 4.00 16.98
C CYS A 217 -27.86 4.05 18.13
N VAL A 218 -27.84 5.11 18.94
CA VAL A 218 -28.81 5.30 20.05
C VAL A 218 -30.22 5.46 19.49
N PHE A 219 -30.39 6.23 18.42
CA PHE A 219 -31.68 6.39 17.75
C PHE A 219 -32.21 5.06 17.20
N GLY A 220 -31.37 4.27 16.52
CA GLY A 220 -31.74 2.94 16.03
C GLY A 220 -32.16 2.00 17.15
N ALA A 221 -31.40 1.98 18.26
CA ALA A 221 -31.73 1.16 19.43
C ALA A 221 -33.07 1.58 20.07
N TYR A 222 -33.30 2.89 20.21
CA TYR A 222 -34.57 3.43 20.71
C TYR A 222 -35.76 3.03 19.83
N MET A 223 -35.61 3.17 18.52
CA MET A 223 -36.64 2.83 17.54
C MET A 223 -36.99 1.34 17.57
N LEU A 224 -35.97 0.46 17.59
CA LEU A 224 -36.14 -0.98 17.68
C LEU A 224 -36.81 -1.40 19.00
N ALA A 225 -36.34 -0.89 20.14
CA ALA A 225 -36.90 -1.23 21.44
C ALA A 225 -38.35 -0.76 21.58
N GLY A 226 -38.66 0.45 21.13
CA GLY A 226 -40.03 0.98 21.15
C GLY A 226 -40.97 0.23 20.20
N ALA A 227 -40.50 -0.15 19.01
CA ALA A 227 -41.27 -0.94 18.05
C ALA A 227 -41.58 -2.35 18.60
N VAL A 228 -40.57 -3.05 19.14
CA VAL A 228 -40.77 -4.38 19.76
C VAL A 228 -41.74 -4.29 20.93
N TYR A 229 -41.59 -3.29 21.80
CA TYR A 229 -42.50 -3.12 22.93
C TYR A 229 -43.94 -2.89 22.48
N ARG A 230 -44.17 -1.97 21.53
CA ARG A 230 -45.51 -1.64 21.04
C ARG A 230 -46.15 -2.77 20.23
N HIS A 231 -45.35 -3.51 19.47
CA HIS A 231 -45.85 -4.62 18.67
C HIS A 231 -46.26 -5.82 19.54
N PHE A 232 -45.41 -6.23 20.49
CA PHE A 232 -45.64 -7.43 21.28
C PHE A 232 -46.51 -7.20 22.52
N PHE A 233 -46.36 -6.07 23.22
CA PHE A 233 -47.08 -5.83 24.48
C PHE A 233 -48.38 -5.04 24.30
N LEU A 234 -48.49 -4.21 23.26
CA LEU A 234 -49.68 -3.39 23.00
C LEU A 234 -50.50 -3.88 21.80
N GLY A 235 -50.01 -4.88 21.04
CA GLY A 235 -50.72 -5.48 19.92
C GLY A 235 -51.01 -4.49 18.77
N ILE A 236 -50.27 -3.40 18.70
CA ILE A 236 -50.45 -2.37 17.67
C ILE A 236 -49.75 -2.87 16.40
N HIS A 237 -50.48 -2.85 15.29
CA HIS A 237 -50.01 -3.26 13.97
C HIS A 237 -50.15 -2.08 12.99
N GLY A 238 -49.18 -1.90 12.10
CA GLY A 238 -49.17 -0.82 11.10
C GLY A 238 -48.13 0.26 11.37
N PHE A 239 -48.31 1.44 10.77
CA PHE A 239 -47.34 2.55 10.82
C PHE A 239 -47.19 3.16 12.24
N ASP A 240 -48.15 2.93 13.14
CA ASP A 240 -48.15 3.45 14.51
C ASP A 240 -47.25 2.64 15.49
N VAL A 241 -46.62 1.57 15.01
CA VAL A 241 -45.63 0.79 15.78
C VAL A 241 -44.39 1.64 16.10
N MET A 242 -44.09 2.65 15.28
CA MET A 242 -42.95 3.53 15.47
C MET A 242 -43.14 4.45 16.69
N PRO A 243 -42.22 4.46 17.67
CA PRO A 243 -42.33 5.31 18.85
C PRO A 243 -42.20 6.80 18.49
N ASN A 244 -43.15 7.62 18.98
CA ASN A 244 -43.18 9.08 18.80
C ASN A 244 -43.17 9.56 17.33
N LEU A 245 -43.87 8.86 16.43
CA LEU A 245 -43.93 9.15 14.99
C LEU A 245 -44.25 10.63 14.67
N ASP A 246 -45.24 11.22 15.36
CA ASP A 246 -45.64 12.63 15.15
C ASP A 246 -44.50 13.63 15.42
N PHE A 247 -43.63 13.32 16.38
CA PHE A 247 -42.44 14.13 16.66
C PHE A 247 -41.41 14.02 15.53
N TRP A 248 -41.21 12.82 14.98
CA TRP A 248 -40.23 12.60 13.91
C TRP A 248 -40.68 13.21 12.58
N ILE A 249 -41.97 13.19 12.28
CA ILE A 249 -42.53 13.81 11.06
C ILE A 249 -42.38 15.34 11.08
N THR A 250 -42.44 15.96 12.26
CA THR A 250 -42.32 17.42 12.40
C THR A 250 -40.87 17.92 12.47
N LEU A 251 -39.90 17.02 12.64
CA LEU A 251 -38.48 17.35 12.77
C LEU A 251 -37.88 18.07 11.54
N PRO A 252 -38.11 17.62 10.29
CA PRO A 252 -37.55 18.26 9.09
C PRO A 252 -37.99 19.73 8.92
N GLN A 253 -39.23 20.04 9.28
CA GLN A 253 -39.76 21.41 9.18
C GLN A 253 -39.11 22.32 10.24
N ARG A 254 -38.88 21.79 11.45
CA ARG A 254 -38.24 22.54 12.54
C ARG A 254 -36.76 22.80 12.27
N THR A 255 -36.04 21.84 11.71
CA THR A 255 -34.62 22.03 11.35
C THR A 255 -34.47 23.04 10.23
N GLN A 256 -35.33 22.99 9.20
CA GLN A 256 -35.37 24.00 8.12
C GLN A 256 -35.58 25.42 8.67
N GLY A 257 -36.51 25.61 9.61
CA GLY A 257 -36.74 26.91 10.24
C GLY A 257 -35.52 27.45 11.01
N PHE A 258 -34.79 26.57 11.70
CA PHE A 258 -33.58 26.93 12.46
C PHE A 258 -32.40 27.26 11.54
N PHE A 259 -32.21 26.53 10.44
CA PHE A 259 -31.20 26.86 9.44
C PHE A 259 -31.54 28.17 8.70
N ALA A 260 -32.81 28.40 8.37
CA ALA A 260 -33.25 29.65 7.75
C ALA A 260 -33.01 30.86 8.66
N SER A 261 -33.23 30.73 9.96
CA SER A 261 -32.95 31.80 10.93
C SER A 261 -31.46 32.03 11.15
N LEU A 262 -30.65 30.97 11.19
CA LEU A 262 -29.17 31.07 11.23
C LEU A 262 -28.62 31.73 9.97
N VAL A 263 -29.08 31.30 8.78
CA VAL A 263 -28.68 31.92 7.50
C VAL A 263 -29.07 33.40 7.46
N ARG A 264 -30.28 33.77 7.91
CA ARG A 264 -30.68 35.19 8.00
C ARG A 264 -29.81 35.98 8.99
N ARG A 265 -29.40 35.36 10.11
CA ARG A 265 -28.54 36.00 11.11
C ARG A 265 -27.10 36.18 10.63
N PHE A 266 -26.56 35.23 9.85
CA PHE A 266 -25.22 35.31 9.28
C PHE A 266 -25.16 36.15 8.00
N ARG A 267 -26.23 36.23 7.22
CA ARG A 267 -26.30 37.00 5.96
C ARG A 267 -26.56 38.49 6.18
N GLY A 268 -26.88 38.90 7.41
CA GLY A 268 -27.23 40.28 7.76
C GLY A 268 -28.56 40.74 7.14
N PRO A 269 -29.15 41.86 7.59
CA PRO A 269 -30.33 42.41 6.95
C PRO A 269 -29.96 42.83 5.53
N THR A 270 -30.58 42.22 4.53
CA THR A 270 -30.61 42.81 3.19
C THR A 270 -31.53 44.02 3.26
N GLU A 271 -30.94 45.19 3.39
CA GLU A 271 -31.60 46.49 3.29
C GLU A 271 -32.08 46.68 1.85
N SER A 272 -33.29 46.22 1.55
CA SER A 272 -34.03 46.62 0.36
C SER A 272 -35.52 46.36 0.55
N TYR A 273 -36.11 47.00 1.55
CA TYR A 273 -37.55 47.29 1.56
C TYR A 273 -37.69 48.79 1.35
N ARG A 274 -37.85 49.19 0.08
CA ARG A 274 -38.11 50.58 -0.31
C ARG A 274 -39.63 50.76 -0.26
N ASP A 275 -40.13 51.10 0.91
CA ASP A 275 -41.51 51.56 1.09
C ASP A 275 -41.73 52.79 0.22
N SER A 276 -42.63 52.66 -0.76
CA SER A 276 -43.05 53.76 -1.61
C SER A 276 -44.19 54.50 -0.93
N TYR A 277 -43.87 55.41 0.01
CA TYR A 277 -44.81 56.43 0.43
C TYR A 277 -44.83 57.54 -0.63
N SER A 278 -45.99 57.72 -1.27
CA SER A 278 -46.29 58.87 -2.11
C SER A 278 -46.42 60.13 -1.25
N PRO A 279 -45.75 61.25 -1.56
CA PRO A 279 -46.00 62.50 -0.87
C PRO A 279 -47.36 63.05 -1.30
N VAL A 280 -48.23 63.25 -0.30
CA VAL A 280 -49.50 63.97 -0.46
C VAL A 280 -49.14 65.44 -0.64
N ASN A 281 -49.44 66.01 -1.81
CA ASN A 281 -49.42 67.44 -2.01
C ASN A 281 -50.75 68.04 -1.51
N PHE A 282 -50.64 69.21 -0.87
CA PHE A 282 -51.69 70.02 -0.27
C PHE A 282 -52.93 70.22 -1.15
#